data_AF-A0A7C7HPJ3-F1
#
_entry.id   AF-A0A7C7HPJ3-F1
#
_cell.length_a   1.000
_cell.length_b   1.000
_cell.length_c   1.000
_cell.angle_alpha   90.00
_cell.angle_beta   90.00
_cell.angle_gamma   90.00
#
_symmetry.space_group_name_H-M   'P 1'
#
loop_
_entity.id
_entity.type
_entity.pdbx_description
1 polymer ?
#
loop_
_entity_poly.entity_id
_entity_poly.type
_entity_poly.pdbx_seq_one_letter_code
_entity_poly.pdbx_strand_id
1 'polypeptide(L)'
;VLPGSHKSGKIDLQALAEAAGSDRLRGAVPYVCAPGDVVIHNRQLVHGAFANTSKDSRVSFTFGTHRRSSILDVEAGLHNTTAVYDAARILERSRMIGYAIDARRQYFPEETPYCYKPLLGVDDAQVWSPEAKALLRNYNLLDLSI
;
A
#
# COMPACT_ATOMS: atom_id res chain seq x y z
N VAL A 1 -8.44 11.07 11.31
CA VAL A 1 -7.06 10.68 11.67
C VAL A 1 -6.53 11.59 12.74
N LEU A 2 -5.58 11.15 13.56
CA LEU A 2 -4.96 11.98 14.59
C LEU A 2 -3.56 12.41 14.14
N PRO A 3 -3.36 13.66 13.67
CA PRO A 3 -2.06 14.12 13.19
C PRO A 3 -0.94 13.93 14.21
N GLY A 4 0.26 13.58 13.75
CA GLY A 4 1.43 13.40 14.61
C GLY A 4 1.49 12.11 15.43
N SER A 5 0.38 11.37 15.58
CA SER A 5 0.29 10.15 16.40
C SER A 5 1.30 9.05 16.03
N HIS A 6 1.71 8.96 14.75
CA HIS A 6 2.75 8.03 14.28
C HIS A 6 4.13 8.22 14.95
N LYS A 7 4.35 9.32 15.67
CA LYS A 7 5.60 9.60 16.41
C LYS A 7 5.57 9.12 17.85
N SER A 8 4.40 8.77 18.39
CA SER A 8 4.22 8.46 19.82
C SER A 8 4.44 6.98 20.15
N GLY A 9 4.69 6.13 19.15
CA GLY A 9 4.85 4.69 19.35
C GLY A 9 3.52 4.02 19.69
N LYS A 10 3.49 3.21 20.76
CA LYS A 10 2.28 2.51 21.19
C LYS A 10 1.31 3.51 21.83
N ILE A 11 0.11 3.60 21.27
CA ILE A 11 -0.96 4.47 21.75
C ILE A 11 -2.10 3.59 22.29
N ASP A 12 -2.58 3.92 23.47
CA ASP A 12 -3.79 3.33 24.04
C ASP A 12 -5.03 3.97 23.39
N LEU A 13 -5.62 3.25 22.43
CA LEU A 13 -6.81 3.72 21.71
C LEU A 13 -8.05 3.76 22.61
N GLN A 14 -8.14 2.89 23.62
CA GLN A 14 -9.26 2.85 24.54
C GLN A 14 -9.24 4.10 25.43
N ALA A 15 -8.09 4.42 26.02
CA ALA A 15 -7.93 5.63 26.81
C ALA A 15 -8.22 6.90 25.99
N LEU A 16 -7.82 6.94 24.72
CA LEU A 16 -8.15 8.07 23.83
C LEU A 16 -9.66 8.20 23.57
N ALA A 17 -10.36 7.08 23.37
CA ALA A 17 -11.80 7.08 23.14
C ALA A 17 -12.57 7.47 24.41
N GLU A 18 -12.19 6.92 25.56
CA GLU A 18 -12.75 7.27 26.87
C GLU A 18 -12.55 8.74 27.20
N ALA A 19 -11.34 9.27 26.99
CA ALA A 19 -11.04 10.69 27.19
C ALA A 19 -11.82 11.60 26.22
N ALA A 20 -12.12 11.12 25.00
CA ALA A 20 -12.96 11.84 24.06
C ALA A 20 -14.44 11.84 24.46
N GLY A 21 -14.90 10.82 25.20
CA GLY A 21 -16.31 10.64 25.58
C GLY A 21 -17.25 10.48 24.39
N SER A 22 -16.71 10.15 23.21
CA SER A 22 -17.44 10.00 21.95
C SER A 22 -16.61 9.19 20.95
N ASP A 23 -17.19 8.88 19.79
CA ASP A 23 -16.47 8.27 18.66
C ASP A 23 -15.54 9.25 17.93
N ARG A 24 -15.49 10.52 18.35
CA ARG A 24 -14.64 11.57 17.79
C ARG A 24 -13.44 11.85 18.68
N LEU A 25 -12.32 11.20 18.37
CA LEU A 25 -11.06 11.41 19.08
C LEU A 25 -10.66 12.90 19.07
N ARG A 26 -10.28 13.44 20.23
CA ARG A 26 -9.85 14.84 20.38
C ARG A 26 -8.62 15.11 19.51
N GLY A 27 -8.66 16.22 18.77
CA GLY A 27 -7.58 16.61 17.84
C GLY A 27 -7.54 15.81 16.54
N ALA A 28 -8.45 14.85 16.33
CA ALA A 28 -8.55 14.17 15.06
C ALA A 28 -9.18 15.08 13.98
N VAL A 29 -8.68 14.96 12.75
CA VAL A 29 -9.15 15.69 11.57
C VAL A 29 -9.62 14.71 10.49
N PRO A 30 -10.62 15.06 9.66
CA PRO A 30 -11.08 14.22 8.57
C PRO A 30 -10.12 14.25 7.37
N TYR A 31 -10.15 13.19 6.57
CA TYR A 31 -9.76 13.30 5.16
C TYR A 31 -11.01 13.65 4.36
N VAL A 32 -10.98 14.79 3.67
CA VAL A 32 -12.05 15.19 2.74
C VAL A 32 -11.50 14.96 1.34
N CYS A 33 -12.04 13.96 0.64
CA CYS A 33 -11.52 13.50 -0.64
C CYS A 33 -12.64 13.46 -1.68
N ALA A 34 -12.33 13.95 -2.88
CA ALA A 34 -13.07 13.72 -4.10
C ALA A 34 -12.59 12.43 -4.82
N PRO A 35 -13.37 11.89 -5.78
CA PRO A 35 -12.90 10.80 -6.62
C PRO A 35 -11.60 11.17 -7.34
N GLY A 36 -10.57 10.32 -7.19
CA GLY A 36 -9.24 10.54 -7.76
C GLY A 36 -8.23 11.18 -6.79
N ASP A 37 -8.68 11.71 -5.65
CA ASP A 37 -7.76 12.23 -4.63
C ASP A 37 -6.93 11.12 -3.99
N VAL A 38 -5.67 11.45 -3.70
CA VAL A 38 -4.71 10.53 -3.09
C VAL A 38 -4.37 11.01 -1.69
N VAL A 39 -4.52 10.13 -0.71
CA VAL A 39 -4.07 10.35 0.67
C VAL A 39 -2.93 9.40 0.98
N ILE A 40 -1.82 9.96 1.45
CA ILE A 40 -0.65 9.21 1.90
C ILE A 40 -0.48 9.45 3.40
N HIS A 41 -0.45 8.38 4.18
CA HIS A 41 -0.16 8.46 5.61
C HIS A 41 0.81 7.37 6.06
N ASN A 42 1.45 7.60 7.21
CA ASN A 42 2.27 6.59 7.86
C ASN A 42 1.38 5.48 8.44
N ARG A 43 1.77 4.20 8.28
CA ARG A 43 1.05 3.02 8.81
C ARG A 43 0.76 3.11 10.32
N GLN A 44 1.63 3.76 11.09
CA GLN A 44 1.51 3.92 12.55
C GLN A 44 0.61 5.10 12.96
N LEU A 45 0.09 5.90 12.00
CA LEU A 45 -0.82 7.00 12.31
C LEU A 45 -2.13 6.44 12.84
N VAL A 46 -2.64 6.95 13.95
CA VAL A 46 -3.99 6.63 14.41
C VAL A 46 -5.00 7.18 13.40
N HIS A 47 -5.74 6.26 12.79
CA HIS A 47 -6.77 6.56 11.81
C HIS A 47 -7.94 5.59 11.97
N GLY A 48 -9.08 5.98 11.41
CA GLY A 48 -10.32 5.22 11.49
C GLY A 48 -11.35 5.85 10.56
N ALA A 49 -12.41 5.12 10.31
CA ALA A 49 -13.53 5.59 9.50
C ALA A 49 -14.83 5.36 10.27
N PHE A 50 -15.75 6.31 10.15
CA PHE A 50 -17.11 6.13 10.64
C PHE A 50 -17.85 5.13 9.75
N ALA A 51 -18.86 4.48 10.33
CA ALA A 51 -19.82 3.68 9.59
C ALA A 51 -20.40 4.50 8.43
N ASN A 52 -20.47 3.92 7.24
CA ASN A 52 -21.09 4.59 6.11
C ASN A 52 -22.61 4.44 6.23
N THR A 53 -23.29 5.51 6.62
CA THR A 53 -24.75 5.55 6.76
C THR A 53 -25.45 6.17 5.54
N SER A 54 -24.69 6.51 4.49
CA SER A 54 -25.24 7.05 3.26
C SER A 54 -25.73 5.93 2.33
N LYS A 55 -26.56 6.28 1.35
CA LYS A 55 -26.97 5.36 0.26
C LYS A 55 -25.84 5.10 -0.75
N ASP A 56 -24.79 5.91 -0.71
CA ASP A 56 -23.72 5.89 -1.70
C ASP A 56 -22.57 4.98 -1.23
N SER A 57 -22.02 4.21 -2.15
CA SER A 57 -20.86 3.36 -1.87
C SER A 57 -19.60 4.21 -1.67
N ARG A 58 -18.90 4.00 -0.55
CA ARG A 58 -17.57 4.57 -0.31
C ARG A 58 -16.52 3.51 -0.59
N VAL A 59 -15.75 3.70 -1.67
CA VAL A 59 -14.67 2.78 -2.10
C VAL A 59 -13.33 3.51 -2.05
N SER A 60 -12.32 2.85 -1.51
CA SER A 60 -10.94 3.35 -1.50
C SER A 60 -9.99 2.22 -1.89
N PHE A 61 -9.13 2.48 -2.88
CA PHE A 61 -8.06 1.56 -3.23
C PHE A 61 -6.85 1.84 -2.36
N THR A 62 -6.41 0.84 -1.61
CA THR A 62 -5.28 0.97 -0.67
C THR A 62 -4.14 0.07 -1.11
N PHE A 63 -2.93 0.60 -1.06
CA PHE A 63 -1.71 -0.18 -1.20
C PHE A 63 -0.65 0.42 -0.29
N GLY A 64 0.15 -0.45 0.33
CA GLY A 64 1.27 -0.07 1.18
C GLY A 64 2.58 -0.12 0.42
N THR A 65 3.56 0.65 0.88
CA THR A 65 4.95 0.51 0.43
C THR A 65 5.84 0.22 1.63
N HIS A 66 6.83 -0.64 1.44
CA HIS A 66 7.87 -0.92 2.41
C HIS A 66 9.18 -0.31 1.94
N ARG A 67 10.01 0.14 2.88
CA ARG A 67 11.41 0.40 2.58
C ARG A 67 12.08 -0.95 2.35
N ARG A 68 12.85 -1.11 1.26
CA ARG A 68 13.54 -2.38 0.99
C ARG A 68 14.38 -2.86 2.17
N SER A 69 15.08 -1.95 2.84
CA SER A 69 15.90 -2.25 4.01
C SER A 69 15.11 -2.71 5.24
N SER A 70 13.79 -2.48 5.30
CA SER A 70 12.96 -2.95 6.42
C SER A 70 12.37 -4.33 6.20
N ILE A 71 12.56 -4.93 5.04
CA ILE A 71 11.99 -6.23 4.67
C ILE A 71 13.03 -7.23 4.14
N LEU A 72 14.21 -6.77 3.71
CA LEU A 72 15.25 -7.66 3.23
C LEU A 72 15.73 -8.59 4.35
N ASP A 73 15.74 -9.89 4.07
CA ASP A 73 16.17 -10.96 4.98
C ASP A 73 15.33 -11.06 6.27
N VAL A 74 14.12 -10.49 6.26
CA VAL A 74 13.13 -10.62 7.33
C VAL A 74 12.30 -11.88 7.12
N GLU A 75 12.13 -12.68 8.17
CA GLU A 75 11.17 -13.78 8.19
C GLU A 75 9.79 -13.26 8.60
N ALA A 76 8.81 -13.36 7.70
CA ALA A 76 7.44 -12.92 7.94
C ALA A 76 6.43 -13.67 7.07
N GLY A 77 5.14 -13.51 7.39
CA GLY A 77 4.07 -14.25 6.73
C GLY A 77 2.68 -13.95 7.28
N LEU A 78 2.35 -12.68 7.51
CA LEU A 78 1.05 -12.34 8.10
C LEU A 78 -0.15 -12.75 7.21
N HIS A 79 0.02 -12.71 5.88
CA HIS A 79 -1.04 -12.99 4.91
C HIS A 79 -0.72 -14.17 3.96
N ASN A 80 0.42 -14.84 4.16
CA ASN A 80 0.88 -15.96 3.35
C ASN A 80 1.76 -16.90 4.17
N THR A 81 2.21 -18.00 3.56
CA THR A 81 3.16 -18.91 4.22
C THR A 81 4.41 -18.14 4.63
N THR A 82 4.81 -18.32 5.89
CA THR A 82 6.04 -17.74 6.44
C THR A 82 7.23 -18.04 5.54
N ALA A 83 7.97 -17.00 5.18
CA ALA A 83 9.15 -17.10 4.35
C ALA A 83 10.14 -16.00 4.71
N VAL A 84 11.41 -16.23 4.41
CA VAL A 84 12.41 -15.17 4.39
C VAL A 84 12.18 -14.31 3.15
N TYR A 85 12.08 -13.01 3.33
CA TYR A 85 11.93 -12.04 2.26
C TYR A 85 13.30 -11.68 1.69
N ASP A 86 13.89 -12.64 0.98
CA ASP A 86 15.18 -12.49 0.32
C ASP A 86 15.12 -11.53 -0.89
N ALA A 87 16.28 -11.25 -1.49
CA ALA A 87 16.38 -10.37 -2.65
C ALA A 87 15.58 -10.88 -3.87
N ALA A 88 15.53 -12.20 -4.09
CA ALA A 88 14.86 -12.78 -5.25
C ALA A 88 13.34 -12.65 -5.14
N ARG A 89 12.79 -12.98 -3.98
CA ARG A 89 11.35 -12.81 -3.69
C ARG A 89 10.93 -11.34 -3.76
N ILE A 90 11.73 -10.43 -3.21
CA ILE A 90 11.42 -8.99 -3.28
C ILE A 90 11.45 -8.49 -4.73
N LEU A 91 12.40 -8.98 -5.54
CA LEU A 91 12.47 -8.66 -6.95
C LEU A 91 11.23 -9.18 -7.69
N GLU A 92 10.87 -10.45 -7.49
CA GLU A 92 9.67 -11.07 -8.08
C GLU A 92 8.40 -10.30 -7.68
N ARG A 93 8.23 -10.01 -6.39
CA ARG A 93 7.11 -9.19 -5.88
C ARG A 93 7.18 -7.73 -6.32
N SER A 94 8.29 -7.27 -6.89
CA SER A 94 8.37 -5.93 -7.48
C SER A 94 7.96 -5.89 -8.95
N ARG A 95 7.92 -7.02 -9.67
CA ARG A 95 7.64 -7.06 -11.12
C ARG A 95 6.30 -6.46 -11.53
N MET A 96 5.29 -6.50 -10.66
CA MET A 96 4.00 -5.83 -10.90
C MET A 96 4.15 -4.32 -11.10
N ILE A 97 5.12 -3.68 -10.44
CA ILE A 97 5.41 -2.26 -10.63
C ILE A 97 5.85 -2.03 -12.09
N GLY A 98 6.69 -2.91 -12.62
CA GLY A 98 7.10 -2.89 -14.03
C GLY A 98 5.92 -2.99 -14.99
N TYR A 99 5.08 -4.01 -14.82
CA TYR A 99 3.86 -4.17 -15.63
C TYR A 99 2.94 -2.96 -15.54
N ALA A 100 2.77 -2.37 -14.36
CA ALA A 100 1.95 -1.18 -14.17
C ALA A 100 2.54 0.06 -14.85
N ILE A 101 3.87 0.23 -14.81
CA ILE A 101 4.57 1.32 -15.51
C ILE A 101 4.37 1.18 -17.02
N ASP A 102 4.53 -0.02 -17.58
CA ASP A 102 4.37 -0.22 -19.01
C ASP A 102 2.90 -0.08 -19.45
N ALA A 103 1.96 -0.65 -18.69
CA ALA A 103 0.53 -0.45 -18.93
C ALA A 103 0.15 1.04 -18.94
N ARG A 104 0.70 1.82 -17.99
CA ARG A 104 0.48 3.26 -17.93
C ARG A 104 1.08 3.98 -19.14
N ARG A 105 2.31 3.64 -19.53
CA ARG A 105 2.96 4.19 -20.72
C ARG A 105 2.17 3.93 -22.00
N GLN A 106 1.63 2.72 -22.16
CA GLN A 106 0.78 2.37 -23.31
C GLN A 106 -0.52 3.19 -23.35
N TYR A 107 -1.13 3.45 -22.18
CA TYR A 107 -2.38 4.21 -22.07
C TYR A 107 -2.18 5.73 -22.13
N PHE A 108 -1.07 6.24 -21.59
CA PHE A 108 -0.69 7.66 -21.57
C PHE A 108 0.67 7.85 -22.26
N PRO A 109 0.73 7.82 -23.60
CA PRO A 109 1.99 7.84 -24.34
C PRO A 109 2.77 9.15 -24.21
N GLU A 110 2.10 10.25 -23.86
CA GLU A 110 2.71 11.58 -23.69
C GLU A 110 3.36 11.76 -22.30
N GLU A 111 3.11 10.87 -21.35
CA GLU A 111 3.73 10.94 -20.03
C GLU A 111 5.13 10.31 -20.03
N THR A 112 6.05 10.91 -19.27
CA THR A 112 7.35 10.28 -19.01
C THR A 112 7.17 9.09 -18.05
N PRO A 113 7.50 7.85 -18.44
CA PRO A 113 7.35 6.70 -17.57
C PRO A 113 8.24 6.80 -16.32
N TYR A 114 7.72 6.33 -15.19
CA TYR A 114 8.50 6.27 -13.97
C TYR A 114 9.61 5.22 -14.07
N CYS A 115 10.85 5.62 -13.77
CA CYS A 115 12.01 4.72 -13.77
C CYS A 115 12.18 4.05 -12.40
N TYR A 116 11.64 2.84 -12.26
CA TYR A 116 11.78 2.08 -11.03
C TYR A 116 13.15 1.37 -10.96
N LYS A 117 14.10 2.04 -10.32
CA LYS A 117 15.52 1.63 -10.23
C LYS A 117 15.77 0.15 -9.92
N PRO A 118 15.02 -0.52 -9.01
CA PRO A 118 15.26 -1.94 -8.70
C PRO A 118 15.03 -2.90 -9.88
N LEU A 119 14.35 -2.47 -10.93
CA LEU A 119 14.07 -3.26 -12.12
C LEU A 119 14.94 -2.87 -13.33
N LEU A 120 15.90 -1.95 -13.16
CA LEU A 120 16.84 -1.60 -14.22
C LEU A 120 17.79 -2.77 -14.53
N GLY A 121 17.95 -3.10 -15.81
CA GLY A 121 18.83 -4.18 -16.27
C GLY A 121 18.32 -5.60 -16.00
N VAL A 122 17.06 -5.74 -15.56
CA VAL A 122 16.38 -7.04 -15.47
C VAL A 122 15.85 -7.38 -16.85
N ASP A 123 16.43 -8.40 -17.51
CA ASP A 123 16.14 -8.80 -18.90
C ASP A 123 14.71 -9.32 -19.12
N ASP A 124 13.95 -9.58 -18.06
CA ASP A 124 12.53 -9.91 -18.18
C ASP A 124 11.75 -8.65 -18.55
N ALA A 125 11.49 -8.52 -19.84
CA ALA A 125 10.65 -7.51 -20.45
C ALA A 125 9.32 -7.42 -19.69
N GLN A 126 9.18 -6.40 -18.85
CA GLN A 126 7.95 -6.04 -18.12
C GLN A 126 6.91 -5.41 -19.06
N VAL A 127 6.75 -6.01 -20.24
CA VAL A 127 5.79 -5.58 -21.24
C VAL A 127 4.42 -6.02 -20.78
N TRP A 128 3.53 -5.05 -20.61
CA TRP A 128 2.16 -5.32 -20.27
C TRP A 128 1.42 -5.90 -21.47
N SER A 129 0.77 -7.04 -21.27
CA SER A 129 -0.10 -7.68 -22.26
C SER A 129 -1.22 -8.48 -21.59
N PRO A 130 -2.28 -8.87 -22.32
CA PRO A 130 -3.30 -9.79 -21.81
C PRO A 130 -2.72 -11.12 -21.30
N GLU A 131 -1.68 -11.63 -21.94
CA GLU A 131 -0.97 -12.85 -21.54
C GLU A 131 -0.22 -12.63 -20.22
N ALA A 132 0.50 -11.51 -20.09
CA ALA A 132 1.15 -11.14 -18.84
C ALA A 132 0.14 -11.05 -17.70
N LYS A 133 -1.05 -10.46 -17.94
CA LYS A 133 -2.14 -10.40 -16.97
C LYS A 133 -2.60 -11.79 -16.50
N ALA A 134 -2.67 -12.77 -17.40
CA ALA A 134 -3.07 -14.14 -17.05
C ALA A 134 -2.05 -14.82 -16.11
N LEU A 135 -0.77 -14.47 -16.23
CA LEU A 135 0.31 -14.97 -15.37
C LEU A 135 0.28 -14.37 -13.95
N LEU A 136 -0.49 -13.30 -13.71
CA LEU A 136 -0.61 -12.66 -12.39
C LEU A 136 -1.56 -13.40 -11.44
N ARG A 137 -2.10 -14.55 -11.84
CA ARG A 137 -2.88 -15.40 -10.95
C ARG A 137 -2.02 -15.81 -9.76
N ASN A 138 -2.58 -15.71 -8.54
CA ASN A 138 -1.90 -16.02 -7.28
C ASN A 138 -0.67 -15.15 -6.99
N TYR A 139 -0.46 -14.05 -7.70
CA TYR A 139 0.63 -13.12 -7.44
C TYR A 139 0.63 -12.57 -6.00
N ASN A 140 -0.55 -12.47 -5.38
CA ASN A 140 -0.72 -12.09 -3.97
C ASN A 140 -0.03 -13.06 -2.98
N LEU A 141 0.26 -14.30 -3.37
CA LEU A 141 1.01 -15.24 -2.51
C LEU A 141 2.43 -14.75 -2.20
N LEU A 142 2.95 -13.84 -3.04
CA LEU A 142 4.27 -13.24 -2.87
C LEU A 142 4.26 -11.99 -1.98
N ASP A 143 3.12 -11.60 -1.39
CA ASP A 143 3.01 -10.41 -0.56
C ASP A 143 4.07 -10.34 0.55
N LEU A 144 4.53 -9.13 0.84
CA LEU A 144 5.62 -8.84 1.77
C LEU A 144 5.03 -8.25 3.05
N SER A 145 4.17 -9.03 3.70
CA SER A 145 3.40 -8.58 4.86
C SER A 145 4.16 -8.79 6.17
N ILE A 146 4.61 -7.68 6.76
CA ILE A 146 5.23 -7.60 8.10
C ILE A 146 4.30 -7.00 9.14
#